data_AF-A0A2G2QYN0-F1
#
_entry.id   AF-A0A2G2QYN0-F1
#
_cell.length_a   1.000
_cell.length_b   1.000
_cell.length_c   1.000
_cell.angle_alpha   90.00
_cell.angle_beta   90.00
_cell.angle_gamma   90.00
#
_symmetry.space_group_name_H-M   'P 1'
#
loop_
_entity.id
_entity.type
_entity.pdbx_description
1 polymer ?
#
loop_
_entity_poly.entity_id
_entity_poly.type
_entity_poly.pdbx_seq_one_letter_code
_entity_poly.pdbx_strand_id
1 'polypeptide(L)'
;MAKLDKPKLSAKEIKERAEAHPMAVPFLWLGSAKVQRNFIFVPLFGMILFSVLGYFYPPHHPAPWDFWASYTVIGFVSYSFVVLAAWPLFKLLSRPENYYGEDGDDAKSDTKSDKKGKQ
;
A
#
# COMPACT_ATOMS: atom_id res chain seq x y z
N MET A 1 23.97 -22.82 -22.10
CA MET A 1 22.60 -22.69 -21.59
C MET A 1 22.68 -22.59 -20.07
N ALA A 2 22.45 -21.40 -19.50
CA ALA A 2 22.51 -21.22 -18.05
C ALA A 2 21.35 -21.98 -17.39
N LYS A 3 21.65 -22.86 -16.43
CA LYS A 3 20.63 -23.43 -15.54
C LYS A 3 20.01 -22.27 -14.76
N LEU A 4 18.76 -21.95 -15.05
CA LEU A 4 17.94 -21.10 -14.20
C LEU A 4 17.65 -21.89 -12.92
N ASP A 5 18.48 -21.71 -11.90
CA ASP A 5 18.13 -22.10 -10.54
C ASP A 5 16.92 -21.29 -10.11
N LYS A 6 15.73 -21.89 -10.26
CA LYS A 6 14.49 -21.31 -9.78
C LYS A 6 14.67 -21.09 -8.27
N PRO A 7 14.47 -19.88 -7.75
CA PRO A 7 14.52 -19.67 -6.31
C PRO A 7 13.53 -20.64 -5.67
N LYS A 8 14.00 -21.44 -4.71
CA LYS A 8 13.13 -22.36 -3.96
C LYS A 8 12.21 -21.50 -3.10
N LEU A 9 11.03 -21.16 -3.61
CA LEU A 9 10.01 -20.47 -2.83
C LEU A 9 9.64 -21.33 -1.62
N SER A 10 9.69 -20.73 -0.44
CA SER A 10 9.27 -21.34 0.81
C SER A 10 7.77 -21.65 0.76
N ALA A 11 7.33 -22.74 1.39
CA ALA A 11 5.93 -23.17 1.40
C ALA A 11 4.95 -22.07 1.88
N LYS A 12 5.43 -21.13 2.71
CA LYS A 12 4.67 -19.95 3.14
C LYS A 12 4.45 -18.95 2.01
N GLU A 13 5.46 -18.68 1.20
CA GLU A 13 5.39 -17.76 0.05
C GLU A 13 4.47 -18.29 -1.06
N ILE A 14 4.35 -19.62 -1.17
CA ILE A 14 3.44 -20.28 -2.11
C ILE A 14 1.97 -20.09 -1.69
N LYS A 15 1.68 -20.20 -0.38
CA LYS A 15 0.34 -20.00 0.16
C LYS A 15 -0.10 -18.53 0.06
N GLU A 16 0.81 -17.60 0.39
CA GLU A 16 0.59 -16.16 0.26
C GLU A 16 0.33 -15.72 -1.20
N ARG A 17 1.04 -16.31 -2.18
CA ARG A 17 0.80 -16.04 -3.60
C ARG A 17 -0.48 -16.68 -4.14
N ALA A 18 -0.94 -17.77 -3.53
CA ALA A 18 -2.17 -18.47 -3.90
C ALA A 18 -3.44 -17.78 -3.33
N GLU A 19 -3.32 -17.13 -2.17
CA GLU A 19 -4.40 -16.34 -1.54
C GLU A 19 -4.46 -14.90 -2.08
N ALA A 20 -3.37 -14.38 -2.66
CA ALA A 20 -3.34 -13.04 -3.25
C ALA A 20 -4.01 -13.00 -4.64
N HIS A 21 -4.70 -11.90 -4.92
CA HIS A 21 -5.25 -11.63 -6.26
C HIS A 21 -4.12 -11.67 -7.31
N PRO A 22 -4.32 -12.21 -8.53
CA PRO A 22 -3.27 -12.38 -9.54
C PRO A 22 -2.50 -11.08 -9.88
N MET A 23 -3.14 -9.92 -9.71
CA MET A 23 -2.54 -8.59 -9.89
C MET A 23 -1.64 -8.14 -8.73
N ALA A 24 -1.79 -8.73 -7.53
CA ALA A 24 -1.01 -8.41 -6.34
C ALA A 24 0.27 -9.27 -6.22
N VAL A 25 0.35 -10.38 -6.96
CA VAL A 25 1.52 -11.27 -7.05
C VAL A 25 2.86 -10.54 -7.31
N PRO A 26 2.95 -9.54 -8.23
CA PRO A 26 4.20 -8.80 -8.42
C PRO A 26 4.55 -7.87 -7.25
N PHE A 27 3.58 -7.47 -6.43
CA PHE A 27 3.78 -6.52 -5.32
C PHE A 27 3.91 -7.20 -3.95
N LEU A 28 3.85 -8.54 -3.88
CA LEU A 28 3.96 -9.28 -2.61
C LEU A 28 5.25 -8.97 -1.83
N TRP A 29 6.33 -8.60 -2.52
CA TRP A 29 7.58 -8.19 -1.87
C TRP A 29 7.43 -6.92 -1.02
N LEU A 30 6.47 -6.04 -1.39
CA LEU A 30 6.16 -4.78 -0.72
C LEU A 30 5.43 -5.02 0.62
N GLY A 31 4.74 -6.15 0.75
CA GLY A 31 4.08 -6.60 1.97
C GLY A 31 5.02 -7.22 3.01
N SER A 32 6.29 -7.45 2.68
CA SER A 32 7.23 -8.03 3.64
C SER A 32 7.51 -7.07 4.80
N ALA A 33 7.47 -7.57 6.04
CA ALA A 33 7.69 -6.76 7.25
C ALA A 33 9.04 -6.01 7.23
N LYS A 34 10.04 -6.56 6.53
CA LYS A 34 11.34 -5.90 6.33
C LYS A 34 11.21 -4.65 5.44
N VAL A 35 10.47 -4.73 4.33
CA VAL A 35 10.27 -3.60 3.41
C VAL A 35 9.39 -2.53 4.05
N GLN A 36 8.31 -2.92 4.73
CA GLN A 36 7.44 -1.98 5.46
C GLN A 36 8.21 -1.24 6.56
N ARG A 37 9.04 -1.93 7.34
CA ARG A 37 9.85 -1.29 8.39
C ARG A 37 10.93 -0.36 7.82
N ASN A 38 11.44 -0.68 6.63
CA ASN A 38 12.42 0.16 5.93
C ASN A 38 11.77 1.19 5.00
N PHE A 39 10.44 1.33 5.00
CA PHE A 39 9.75 2.28 4.13
C PHE A 39 10.16 3.72 4.38
N ILE A 40 10.62 4.06 5.59
CA ILE A 40 11.19 5.36 5.95
C ILE A 40 12.36 5.80 5.05
N PHE A 41 13.12 4.85 4.49
CA PHE A 41 14.24 5.17 3.61
C PHE A 41 13.80 5.65 2.23
N VAL A 42 12.58 5.33 1.79
CA VAL A 42 12.04 5.76 0.49
C VAL A 42 11.87 7.28 0.42
N PRO A 43 11.10 7.93 1.32
CA PRO A 43 10.99 9.38 1.32
C PRO A 43 12.31 10.07 1.68
N LEU A 44 13.14 9.46 2.54
CA LEU A 44 14.47 9.99 2.88
C LEU A 44 15.40 10.02 1.65
N PHE A 45 15.44 8.94 0.88
CA PHE A 45 16.20 8.88 -0.36
C PHE A 45 15.65 9.86 -1.40
N GLY A 46 14.32 9.96 -1.51
CA GLY A 46 13.66 10.97 -2.35
C GLY A 46 14.11 12.39 -1.99
N MET A 47 14.10 12.76 -0.70
CA MET A 47 14.54 14.07 -0.24
C MET A 47 16.00 14.36 -0.64
N ILE A 48 16.91 13.40 -0.45
CA ILE A 48 18.32 13.54 -0.83
C ILE A 48 18.47 13.70 -2.34
N LEU A 49 17.83 12.83 -3.12
CA LEU A 49 17.88 12.82 -4.58
C LEU A 49 17.36 14.15 -5.17
N PHE A 50 16.18 14.60 -4.73
CA PHE A 50 15.60 15.86 -5.20
C PHE A 50 16.41 17.08 -4.74
N SER A 51 17.12 17.00 -3.62
CA SER A 51 17.98 18.11 -3.16
C SER A 51 19.22 18.23 -4.05
N VAL A 52 19.81 17.10 -4.45
CA VAL A 52 20.92 17.07 -5.41
C VAL A 52 20.46 17.58 -6.78
N LEU A 53 19.30 17.14 -7.26
CA LEU A 53 18.72 17.61 -8.54
C LEU A 53 18.45 19.12 -8.51
N GLY A 54 17.88 19.64 -7.42
CA GLY A 54 17.62 21.07 -7.26
C GLY A 54 18.89 21.92 -7.22
N TYR A 55 20.01 21.36 -6.75
CA TYR A 55 21.32 22.03 -6.81
C TYR A 55 21.85 22.16 -8.24
N PHE A 56 21.70 21.13 -9.08
CA PHE A 56 22.14 21.17 -10.48
C PHE A 56 21.18 21.95 -11.40
N TYR A 57 19.89 21.98 -11.06
CA TYR A 57 18.85 22.67 -11.83
C TYR A 57 18.17 23.76 -10.99
N PRO A 58 18.86 24.91 -10.76
CA PRO A 58 18.28 26.00 -10.01
C PRO A 58 17.04 26.57 -10.72
N PRO A 59 15.98 26.92 -9.98
CA PRO A 59 14.79 27.52 -10.55
C PRO A 59 15.12 28.89 -11.18
N HIS A 60 14.59 29.13 -12.38
CA HIS A 60 14.87 30.33 -13.18
C HIS A 60 14.30 31.62 -12.57
N HIS A 61 13.32 31.51 -11.67
CA HIS A 61 12.71 32.61 -10.93
C HIS A 61 12.67 32.28 -9.43
N PRO A 62 13.76 32.53 -8.69
CA PRO A 62 13.78 32.29 -7.25
C PRO A 62 12.88 33.31 -6.57
N ALA A 63 12.01 32.83 -5.69
CA ALA A 63 11.31 33.71 -4.76
C ALA A 63 12.30 34.31 -3.74
N PRO A 64 12.01 35.47 -3.12
CA PRO A 64 12.96 36.08 -2.17
C PRO A 64 13.21 35.26 -0.89
N TRP A 65 12.39 34.26 -0.60
CA TRP A 65 12.56 33.29 0.51
C TRP A 65 13.11 31.93 0.05
N ASP A 66 13.49 31.83 -1.22
CA ASP A 66 13.90 30.59 -1.85
C ASP A 66 15.38 30.33 -1.55
N PHE A 67 15.68 29.16 -1.00
CA PHE A 67 17.03 28.70 -0.72
C PHE A 67 17.26 27.37 -1.43
N TRP A 68 18.52 26.95 -1.57
CA TRP A 68 18.91 25.77 -2.36
C TRP A 68 18.17 24.45 -2.05
N ALA A 69 17.49 24.34 -0.90
CA ALA A 69 16.71 23.17 -0.48
C ALA A 69 15.25 23.50 -0.08
N SER A 70 14.76 24.69 -0.37
CA SER A 70 13.38 25.13 -0.01
C SER A 70 12.32 24.16 -0.53
N TYR A 71 12.38 23.78 -1.81
CA TYR A 71 11.44 22.89 -2.45
C TYR A 71 11.46 21.49 -1.84
N THR A 72 12.63 20.99 -1.46
CA THR A 72 12.75 19.67 -0.85
C THR A 72 12.29 19.66 0.59
N VAL A 73 12.54 20.73 1.34
CA VAL A 73 12.01 20.90 2.70
C VAL A 73 10.48 21.01 2.67
N ILE A 74 9.91 21.86 1.82
CA ILE A 74 8.45 22.02 1.69
C ILE A 74 7.80 20.71 1.24
N GLY A 75 8.40 20.02 0.27
CA GLY A 75 7.94 18.71 -0.19
C GLY A 75 7.98 17.65 0.93
N PHE A 76 9.06 17.59 1.71
CA PHE A 76 9.21 16.66 2.82
C PHE A 76 8.21 16.93 3.96
N VAL A 77 7.99 18.20 4.30
CA VAL A 77 7.00 18.61 5.31
C VAL A 77 5.59 18.25 4.85
N SER A 78 5.26 18.55 3.58
CA SER A 78 3.96 18.22 2.99
C SER A 78 3.72 16.70 2.96
N TYR A 79 4.72 15.92 2.56
CA TYR A 79 4.66 14.47 2.59
C TYR A 79 4.42 13.93 4.01
N SER A 80 5.20 14.41 4.98
CA SER A 80 5.06 14.01 6.39
C SER A 80 3.66 14.33 6.92
N PHE A 81 3.12 15.48 6.55
CA PHE A 81 1.75 15.86 6.90
C PHE A 81 0.72 14.88 6.32
N VAL A 82 0.81 14.55 5.03
CA VAL A 82 -0.11 13.59 4.39
C VAL A 82 -0.02 12.20 5.02
N VAL A 83 1.18 11.72 5.31
CA VAL A 83 1.39 10.40 5.94
C VAL A 83 0.79 10.35 7.34
N LEU A 84 0.99 11.40 8.15
CA LEU A 84 0.39 11.49 9.48
C LEU A 84 -1.14 11.68 9.41
N ALA A 85 -1.62 12.38 8.39
CA ALA A 85 -3.04 12.58 8.14
C ALA A 85 -3.76 11.34 7.56
N ALA A 86 -3.03 10.29 7.17
CA ALA A 86 -3.63 9.09 6.61
C ALA A 86 -4.62 8.43 7.59
N TRP A 87 -4.23 8.27 8.87
CA TRP A 87 -5.09 7.62 9.87
C TRP A 87 -6.42 8.35 10.13
N PRO A 88 -6.45 9.68 10.41
CA PRO A 88 -7.72 10.38 10.56
C PRO A 88 -8.54 10.42 9.28
N LEU A 89 -7.90 10.49 8.10
CA LEU A 89 -8.60 10.47 6.81
C LEU A 89 -9.24 9.11 6.54
N PHE A 90 -8.54 8.01 6.84
CA PHE A 90 -9.10 6.65 6.76
C PHE A 90 -10.29 6.49 7.70
N LYS A 91 -10.24 7.04 8.91
CA LYS A 91 -11.37 7.00 9.85
C LYS A 91 -12.58 7.80 9.36
N LEU A 92 -12.35 8.89 8.64
CA LEU A 92 -13.43 9.71 8.07
C LEU A 92 -14.06 9.07 6.83
N LEU A 93 -13.26 8.42 5.99
CA LEU A 93 -13.71 7.72 4.78
C LEU A 93 -14.19 6.29 5.04
N SER A 94 -13.77 5.65 6.13
CA SER A 94 -14.22 4.31 6.48
C SER A 94 -15.71 4.35 6.77
N ARG A 95 -16.47 3.81 5.83
CA ARG A 95 -17.91 3.69 5.92
C ARG A 95 -18.27 2.63 6.97
N PRO A 96 -19.33 2.81 7.77
CA PRO A 96 -19.74 1.80 8.75
C PRO A 96 -19.97 0.45 8.08
N GLU A 97 -19.55 -0.63 8.73
CA GLU A 97 -19.59 -2.00 8.19
C GLU A 97 -21.04 -2.46 7.90
N ASN A 98 -22.01 -1.86 8.57
CA ASN A 98 -23.45 -2.00 8.35
C ASN A 98 -23.96 -1.39 7.02
N TYR A 99 -23.15 -0.59 6.31
CA TYR A 99 -23.63 0.22 5.21
C TYR A 99 -24.18 -0.58 4.01
N TYR A 100 -23.70 -1.82 3.81
CA TYR A 100 -24.23 -2.71 2.75
C TYR A 100 -25.35 -3.65 3.23
N GLY A 101 -25.80 -3.50 4.49
CA GLY A 101 -27.01 -4.17 4.97
C GLY A 101 -26.88 -5.68 5.20
N GLU A 102 -25.67 -6.23 5.36
CA GLU A 102 -25.47 -7.67 5.61
C GLU A 102 -25.56 -8.05 7.10
N ASP A 103 -26.47 -7.40 7.82
CA ASP A 103 -26.91 -7.88 9.12
C ASP A 103 -28.18 -8.74 8.91
N GLY A 104 -28.01 -9.98 8.41
CA GLY A 104 -28.81 -11.08 8.94
C GLY A 104 -29.68 -11.98 8.06
N ASP A 105 -29.70 -11.89 6.72
CA ASP A 105 -30.69 -12.67 5.93
C ASP A 105 -30.12 -13.76 4.98
N ASP A 106 -28.80 -13.92 4.84
CA ASP A 106 -28.25 -14.93 3.92
C ASP A 106 -27.88 -16.27 4.59
N ALA A 107 -28.03 -16.37 5.91
CA ALA A 107 -27.84 -17.63 6.66
C ALA A 107 -29.13 -18.47 6.79
N LYS A 108 -30.24 -18.09 6.12
CA LYS A 108 -31.55 -18.76 6.26
C LYS A 108 -32.17 -19.28 4.98
N SER A 109 -31.43 -19.43 3.88
CA SER A 109 -31.95 -20.07 2.66
C SER A 109 -31.57 -21.56 2.50
N ASP A 110 -30.58 -22.09 3.24
CA ASP A 110 -30.06 -23.44 2.96
C ASP A 110 -30.64 -24.59 3.81
N THR A 111 -31.61 -24.36 4.71
CA THR A 111 -32.13 -25.44 5.59
C THR A 111 -33.54 -25.96 5.23
N LYS A 112 -34.10 -25.64 4.05
CA LYS A 112 -35.47 -26.11 3.75
C LYS A 112 -35.70 -26.56 2.29
N SER A 113 -34.98 -27.59 1.85
CA SER A 113 -35.47 -28.41 0.72
C SER A 113 -35.02 -29.87 0.67
N ASP A 114 -34.44 -30.44 1.73
CA ASP A 114 -33.98 -31.85 1.73
C ASP A 114 -34.75 -32.79 2.68
N LYS A 115 -36.07 -32.65 2.78
CA LYS A 115 -36.96 -33.71 3.30
C LYS A 115 -38.35 -33.65 2.67
N LYS A 116 -38.46 -34.12 1.42
CA LYS A 116 -39.72 -34.70 0.94
C LYS A 116 -39.48 -35.73 -0.17
N GLY A 117 -38.70 -36.76 0.15
CA GLY A 117 -38.65 -38.01 -0.58
C GLY A 117 -39.27 -39.13 0.26
N LYS A 118 -40.31 -39.77 -0.28
CA LYS A 118 -40.85 -41.10 0.08
C LYS A 118 -41.17 -41.38 1.56
N GLN A 119 -42.46 -41.40 1.88
CA GLN A 119 -43.22 -42.64 2.10
C GLN A 119 -44.71 -42.34 2.02
#